data_AF-A0A916RJW5-F1
#
_entry.id   AF-A0A916RJW5-F1
#
_cell.length_a   1.000
_cell.length_b   1.000
_cell.length_c   1.000
_cell.angle_alpha   90.00
_cell.angle_beta   90.00
_cell.angle_gamma   90.00
#
_symmetry.space_group_name_H-M   'P 1'
#
loop_
_entity.id
_entity.type
_entity.pdbx_description
1 polymer ?
#
loop_
_entity_poly.entity_id
_entity_poly.type
_entity_poly.pdbx_seq_one_letter_code
_entity_poly.pdbx_strand_id
1 'polypeptide(L)'
;MKARFKYRIYPTPGQKYRLAKLFGCVRVVWNDSLAYCQEKYKLGQKKPANSELQKQFITQAKKVEDREWLSEVSVVPLQQSLNDLNRRGERPFAPTKLFQFYKGSEKSKIHKTSKI
;
A
#
# COMPACT_ATOMS: atom_id res chain seq x y z
N MET A 1 19.33 20.66 20.08
CA MET A 1 18.50 19.50 20.50
C MET A 1 17.16 19.57 19.75
N LYS A 2 16.81 18.59 18.89
CA LYS A 2 15.51 18.60 18.18
C LYS A 2 14.43 18.06 19.11
N ALA A 3 13.52 18.92 19.57
CA ALA A 3 12.36 18.50 20.34
C ALA A 3 11.43 17.66 19.46
N ARG A 4 10.86 16.58 20.01
CA ARG A 4 9.86 15.74 19.35
C ARG A 4 8.52 15.97 20.03
N PHE A 5 7.53 16.43 19.28
CA PHE A 5 6.19 16.67 19.80
C PHE A 5 5.24 15.54 19.39
N LYS A 6 4.34 15.17 20.31
CA LYS A 6 3.28 14.19 20.08
C LYS A 6 1.93 14.90 20.25
N TYR A 7 1.13 14.90 19.19
CA TYR A 7 -0.19 15.50 19.18
C TYR A 7 -1.26 14.45 18.91
N ARG A 8 -2.43 14.61 19.54
CA ARG A 8 -3.63 13.83 19.23
C ARG A 8 -4.52 14.66 18.31
N ILE A 9 -4.92 14.08 17.19
CA ILE A 9 -5.86 14.71 16.26
C ILE A 9 -7.28 14.19 16.50
N TYR A 10 -8.27 15.07 16.35
CA TYR A 10 -9.69 14.74 16.45
C TYR A 10 -10.40 15.11 15.13
N PRO A 11 -10.33 14.24 14.12
CA PRO A 11 -10.88 14.53 12.80
C PRO A 11 -12.41 14.58 12.82
N THR A 12 -12.98 15.46 12.00
CA THR A 12 -14.43 15.50 11.74
C THR A 12 -14.89 14.24 10.99
N PRO A 13 -16.19 13.90 10.98
CA PRO A 13 -16.69 12.72 10.28
C PRO A 13 -16.26 12.65 8.80
N GLY A 14 -16.32 13.78 8.07
CA GLY A 14 -15.86 13.84 6.67
C GLY A 14 -14.35 13.66 6.51
N GLN A 15 -13.54 14.09 7.48
CA GLN A 15 -12.09 13.84 7.47
C GLN A 15 -11.77 12.37 7.74
N LYS A 16 -12.49 11.72 8.68
CA LYS A 16 -12.34 10.29 8.96
C LYS A 16 -12.59 9.45 7.71
N TYR A 17 -13.64 9.77 6.95
CA TYR A 17 -13.96 9.07 5.70
C TYR A 17 -12.85 9.21 4.67
N ARG A 18 -12.34 10.43 4.43
CA ARG A 18 -11.23 10.66 3.49
C ARG A 18 -9.95 9.94 3.91
N LEU A 19 -9.64 9.92 5.20
CA LEU A 19 -8.50 9.19 5.75
C LEU A 19 -8.68 7.67 5.57
N ALA A 20 -9.88 7.14 5.83
CA ALA A 20 -10.17 5.72 5.63
C ALA A 20 -9.98 5.31 4.16
N LYS A 21 -10.51 6.09 3.21
CA LYS A 21 -10.26 5.90 1.77
C LYS A 21 -8.78 5.92 1.44
N LEU A 22 -8.05 6.93 1.93
CA LEU A 22 -6.61 7.07 1.69
C LEU A 22 -5.84 5.85 2.18
N PHE A 23 -6.07 5.42 3.43
CA PHE A 23 -5.39 4.27 4.01
C PHE A 23 -5.77 2.96 3.31
N GLY A 24 -7.03 2.82 2.88
CA GLY A 24 -7.48 1.69 2.06
C GLY A 24 -6.73 1.59 0.72
N CYS A 25 -6.63 2.72 0.00
CA CYS A 25 -5.89 2.78 -1.27
C CYS A 25 -4.40 2.47 -1.11
N VAL A 26 -3.75 3.08 -0.12
CA VAL A 26 -2.34 2.81 0.20
C VAL A 26 -2.11 1.34 0.51
N ARG A 27 -3.02 0.73 1.27
CA ARG A 27 -2.94 -0.69 1.65
C ARG A 27 -3.04 -1.64 0.48
N VAL A 28 -3.94 -1.39 -0.46
CA VAL A 28 -4.09 -2.22 -1.65
C VAL A 28 -2.84 -2.12 -2.54
N VAL A 29 -2.37 -0.91 -2.84
CA VAL A 29 -1.16 -0.71 -3.66
C VAL A 29 0.07 -1.37 -3.03
N TRP A 30 0.23 -1.24 -1.71
CA TRP A 30 1.31 -1.91 -0.98
C TRP A 30 1.23 -3.43 -1.07
N ASN A 31 0.04 -4.00 -0.87
CA ASN A 31 -0.13 -5.46 -0.88
C ASN A 31 0.10 -6.06 -2.26
N ASP A 32 -0.44 -5.42 -3.31
CA ASP A 32 -0.29 -5.89 -4.69
C ASP A 32 1.18 -5.84 -5.13
N SER A 33 1.86 -4.73 -4.85
CA SER A 33 3.29 -4.57 -5.18
C SER A 33 4.18 -5.53 -4.38
N LEU A 34 3.86 -5.77 -3.11
CA LEU A 34 4.56 -6.75 -2.28
C LEU A 34 4.37 -8.18 -2.82
N ALA A 35 3.14 -8.57 -3.15
CA ALA A 35 2.84 -9.89 -3.70
C ALA A 35 3.63 -10.13 -5.00
N TYR A 36 3.62 -9.15 -5.91
CA TYR A 36 4.39 -9.19 -7.14
C TYR A 36 5.90 -9.35 -6.90
N CYS A 37 6.47 -8.58 -5.94
CA CYS A 37 7.87 -8.72 -5.60
C CYS A 37 8.21 -10.10 -5.01
N GLN A 38 7.32 -10.68 -4.21
CA GLN A 38 7.49 -12.02 -3.64
C GLN A 38 7.45 -13.10 -4.72
N GLU A 39 6.55 -12.99 -5.71
CA GLU A 39 6.51 -13.92 -6.85
C GLU A 39 7.79 -13.84 -7.68
N LYS A 40 8.26 -12.64 -7.99
CA LYS A 40 9.53 -12.43 -8.71
C LYS A 40 10.72 -13.01 -7.96
N TYR A 41 10.77 -12.82 -6.64
CA TYR A 41 11.81 -13.40 -5.80
C TYR A 41 11.78 -14.94 -5.82
N LYS A 42 10.61 -15.56 -5.74
CA LYS A 42 10.45 -17.03 -5.84
C LYS A 42 10.91 -17.58 -7.19
N LEU A 43 10.74 -16.79 -8.27
CA LEU A 43 11.21 -17.11 -9.61
C LEU A 43 12.72 -16.86 -9.80
N GLY A 44 13.45 -16.46 -8.77
CA GLY A 44 14.88 -16.13 -8.84
C GLY A 44 15.17 -14.84 -9.62
N GLN A 45 14.16 -14.03 -9.91
CA GLN A 45 14.32 -12.78 -10.65
C GLN A 45 14.76 -11.65 -9.73
N LYS A 46 15.49 -10.69 -10.31
CA LYS A 46 15.89 -9.47 -9.59
C LYS A 46 14.66 -8.69 -9.15
N LYS A 47 14.80 -8.00 -8.02
CA LYS A 47 13.76 -7.09 -7.50
C LYS A 47 13.42 -6.04 -8.57
N PRO A 48 12.14 -5.84 -8.90
CA PRO A 48 11.73 -4.82 -9.87
C PRO A 48 12.10 -3.41 -9.38
N ALA A 49 12.37 -2.52 -10.32
CA ALA A 49 12.69 -1.14 -10.00
C ALA A 49 11.46 -0.42 -9.42
N ASN A 50 11.68 0.52 -8.50
CA ASN A 50 10.58 1.28 -7.90
C ASN A 50 9.76 2.08 -8.94
N SER A 51 10.43 2.56 -10.00
CA SER A 51 9.77 3.23 -11.13
C SER A 51 8.84 2.30 -11.91
N GLU A 52 9.18 1.03 -12.03
CA GLU A 52 8.35 0.01 -12.68
C GLU A 52 7.11 -0.29 -11.83
N LEU A 53 7.29 -0.47 -10.51
CA LEU A 53 6.19 -0.67 -9.56
C LEU A 53 5.21 0.51 -9.57
N GLN A 54 5.71 1.76 -9.61
CA GLN A 54 4.86 2.94 -9.69
C GLN A 54 4.04 2.97 -10.99
N LYS A 55 4.66 2.66 -12.13
CA LYS A 55 3.95 2.61 -13.41
C LYS A 55 2.84 1.54 -13.40
N GLN A 56 3.13 0.37 -12.87
CA GLN A 56 2.20 -0.76 -12.90
C GLN A 56 1.07 -0.61 -11.86
N PHE A 57 1.40 -0.32 -10.61
CA PHE A 57 0.43 -0.33 -9.50
C PHE A 57 -0.21 1.02 -9.20
N ILE A 58 0.25 2.11 -9.83
CA ILE A 58 -0.37 3.43 -9.73
C ILE A 58 -0.87 3.88 -11.11
N THR A 59 0.01 4.05 -12.09
CA THR A 59 -0.36 4.68 -13.37
C THR A 59 -1.28 3.79 -14.22
N GLN A 60 -0.96 2.49 -14.34
CA GLN A 60 -1.79 1.54 -15.07
C GLN A 60 -3.02 1.13 -14.26
N ALA A 61 -2.85 0.90 -12.96
CA ALA A 61 -3.96 0.55 -12.07
C ALA A 61 -5.08 1.58 -12.08
N LYS A 62 -4.78 2.89 -12.15
CA LYS A 62 -5.78 3.96 -12.23
C LYS A 62 -6.57 3.99 -13.54
N LYS A 63 -6.08 3.34 -14.60
CA LYS A 63 -6.76 3.27 -15.90
C LYS A 63 -7.74 2.09 -15.99
N VAL A 64 -7.69 1.17 -15.03
CA VAL A 64 -8.60 0.03 -14.97
C VAL A 64 -9.89 0.47 -14.28
N GLU A 65 -11.04 0.22 -14.92
CA GLU A 65 -12.36 0.65 -14.44
C GLU A 65 -12.67 0.09 -13.03
N ASP A 66 -12.27 -1.15 -12.75
CA ASP A 66 -12.38 -1.78 -11.41
C ASP A 66 -11.57 -1.08 -10.31
N ARG A 67 -10.65 -0.18 -10.67
CA ARG A 67 -9.69 0.48 -9.79
C ARG A 67 -9.71 2.01 -9.91
N GLU A 68 -10.75 2.57 -10.51
CA GLU A 68 -10.92 4.01 -10.65
C GLU A 68 -10.90 4.74 -9.29
N TRP A 69 -11.36 4.08 -8.23
CA TRP A 69 -11.34 4.59 -6.85
C TRP A 69 -9.93 4.93 -6.33
N LEU A 70 -8.85 4.41 -6.94
CA LEU A 70 -7.47 4.85 -6.65
C LEU A 70 -7.17 6.28 -7.11
N SER A 71 -7.96 6.82 -8.03
CA SER A 71 -7.86 8.19 -8.52
C SER A 71 -8.52 9.21 -7.60
N GLU A 72 -9.40 8.77 -6.70
CA GLU A 72 -10.07 9.63 -5.71
C GLU A 72 -9.12 10.15 -4.62
N VAL A 73 -7.96 9.51 -4.46
CA VAL A 73 -6.96 9.86 -3.45
C VAL A 73 -5.72 10.48 -4.08
N SER A 74 -5.01 11.29 -3.29
CA SER A 74 -3.74 11.85 -3.71
C SER A 74 -2.75 10.74 -4.09
N VAL A 75 -1.97 10.99 -5.13
CA VAL A 75 -0.94 10.06 -5.61
C VAL A 75 0.27 10.00 -4.67
N VAL A 76 0.51 11.06 -3.89
CA VAL A 76 1.72 11.20 -3.07
C VAL A 76 1.83 10.09 -2.02
N PRO A 77 0.77 9.75 -1.24
CA PRO A 77 0.86 8.67 -0.27
C PRO A 77 1.01 7.28 -0.92
N LEU A 78 0.48 7.09 -2.14
CA LEU A 78 0.66 5.85 -2.89
C LEU A 78 2.11 5.67 -3.33
N GLN A 79 2.74 6.71 -3.86
CA GLN A 79 4.16 6.70 -4.22
C GLN A 79 5.05 6.50 -2.99
N GLN A 80 4.71 7.15 -1.87
CA GLN A 80 5.45 6.97 -0.63
C GLN A 80 5.38 5.53 -0.12
N SER A 81 4.23 4.87 -0.26
CA SER A 81 4.09 3.45 0.08
C SER A 81 5.07 2.57 -0.71
N LEU A 82 5.25 2.82 -2.00
CA LEU A 82 6.21 2.05 -2.82
C LEU A 82 7.66 2.39 -2.46
N ASN A 83 7.96 3.64 -2.09
CA ASN A 83 9.28 4.03 -1.58
C ASN A 83 9.61 3.30 -0.27
N ASP A 84 8.64 3.20 0.64
CA ASP A 84 8.79 2.48 1.90
C ASP A 84 9.00 0.97 1.66
N LEU A 85 8.35 0.39 0.63
CA LEU A 85 8.58 -0.99 0.20
C LEU A 85 9.99 -1.17 -0.36
N ASN A 86 10.45 -0.19 -1.14
CA ASN A 86 11.80 -0.22 -1.70
C ASN A 86 12.85 -0.22 -0.57
N ARG A 87 12.71 0.70 0.40
CA ARG A 87 13.56 0.78 1.59
C ARG A 87 13.52 -0.50 2.43
N ARG A 88 12.36 -1.18 2.51
CA ARG A 88 12.23 -2.46 3.22
C ARG A 88 12.99 -3.59 2.53
N GLY A 89 12.96 -3.66 1.21
CA GLY A 89 13.62 -4.73 0.44
C GLY A 89 15.15 -4.73 0.49
N GLU A 90 15.77 -3.72 1.09
CA GLU A 90 17.22 -3.69 1.40
C GLU A 90 17.56 -4.45 2.70
N ARG A 91 16.55 -4.71 3.55
CA ARG A 91 16.74 -5.43 4.82
C ARG A 91 16.19 -6.86 4.70
N PRO A 92 16.93 -7.89 5.14
CA PRO A 92 16.41 -9.26 5.20
C PRO A 92 15.15 -9.31 6.08
N PHE A 93 14.20 -10.17 5.70
CA PHE A 93 12.87 -10.27 6.31
C PHE A 93 12.94 -10.64 7.80
N ALA A 94 13.09 -9.64 8.67
CA ALA A 94 12.81 -9.81 10.08
C ALA A 94 11.28 -9.81 10.27
N PRO A 95 10.69 -10.77 10.99
CA PRO A 95 9.25 -10.81 11.25
C PRO A 95 8.87 -9.65 12.18
N THR A 96 8.65 -8.47 11.62
CA THR A 96 8.18 -7.32 12.39
C THR A 96 6.67 -7.44 12.57
N LYS A 97 6.19 -7.33 13.81
CA LYS A 97 4.78 -7.42 14.23
C LYS A 97 3.79 -6.57 13.40
N LEU A 98 4.28 -5.57 12.66
CA LEU A 98 3.50 -4.78 11.70
C LEU A 98 2.83 -5.63 10.60
N PHE A 99 3.41 -6.80 10.28
CA PHE A 99 2.89 -7.72 9.27
C PHE A 99 1.61 -8.45 9.71
N GLN A 100 1.42 -8.66 11.03
CA GLN A 100 0.24 -9.32 11.58
C GLN A 100 -1.02 -8.46 11.50
N PHE A 101 -0.91 -7.13 11.49
CA PHE A 101 -2.04 -6.23 11.23
C PHE A 101 -2.43 -6.17 9.73
N TYR A 102 -1.54 -6.64 8.84
CA TYR A 102 -1.70 -6.51 7.39
C TYR A 102 -2.33 -7.75 6.71
N LYS A 103 -2.14 -8.94 7.29
CA LYS A 103 -3.05 -10.08 7.06
C LYS A 103 -4.32 -9.84 7.89
N GLY A 104 -5.34 -9.25 7.28
CA GLY A 104 -6.60 -8.92 7.95
C GLY A 104 -7.19 -10.10 8.71
N SER A 105 -7.92 -9.81 9.79
CA SER A 105 -8.91 -10.72 10.32
C SER A 105 -10.00 -10.91 9.28
N GLU A 106 -9.81 -11.83 8.34
CA GLU A 106 -10.89 -12.53 7.64
C GLU A 106 -10.30 -13.62 6.74
N LYS A 107 -10.35 -14.85 7.27
CA LYS A 107 -10.35 -16.04 6.45
C LYS A 107 -11.72 -16.11 5.75
N SER A 108 -11.86 -15.53 4.56
CA SER A 108 -13.00 -15.83 3.69
C SER A 108 -12.69 -15.56 2.23
N LYS A 109 -12.47 -16.66 1.52
CA LYS A 109 -12.81 -16.91 0.11
C LYS A 109 -12.76 -15.70 -0.84
N ILE A 110 -11.73 -15.72 -1.67
CA ILE A 110 -11.66 -15.19 -3.05
C ILE A 110 -13.05 -14.87 -3.61
N HIS A 111 -13.44 -13.60 -3.59
CA HIS A 111 -14.32 -12.98 -4.59
C HIS A 111 -13.71 -11.63 -4.92
N LYS A 112 -13.17 -11.52 -6.14
CA LYS A 112 -12.82 -10.24 -6.76
C LYS A 112 -14.13 -9.46 -6.89
N THR A 113 -14.35 -8.48 -6.02
CA THR A 113 -15.26 -7.33 -6.17
C THR A 113 -15.54 -6.80 -4.77
N SER A 114 -14.96 -5.68 -4.39
CA SER A 114 -15.51 -4.84 -3.31
C SER A 114 -14.91 -3.45 -3.45
N LYS A 115 -15.70 -2.58 -4.09
CA LYS A 115 -15.59 -1.12 -4.01
C LYS A 115 -15.55 -0.74 -2.51
N ILE A 116 -14.61 0.13 -2.15
CA ILE A 116 -14.51 0.79 -0.84
C ILE A 116 -15.54 1.92 -0.76
#